data_AF-A0AAV4N6E5-F1
#
_entry.id   AF-A0AAV4N6E5-F1
#
_cell.length_a   1.000
_cell.length_b   1.000
_cell.length_c   1.000
_cell.angle_alpha   90.00
_cell.angle_beta   90.00
_cell.angle_gamma   90.00
#
_symmetry.space_group_name_H-M   'P 1'
#
loop_
_entity.id
_entity.type
_entity.pdbx_description
1 polymer ?
#
loop_
_entity_poly.entity_id
_entity_poly.type
_entity_poly.pdbx_seq_one_letter_code
_entity_poly.pdbx_strand_id
1 'polypeptide(L)'
;MVSFDDQNFHIKASKEHKNPYISQISANGYTLKITNTLKSSLEGNFDSMHTSMIHLDKKGMHTPVPVKNLGGQTWTLERVPLLNEDENVPGPKLCGVRLLTYISGVPVSTQEYTKDLLFQWGLLLAKFHYAVEDLDRQGFENKSVFWNLEHIPELRKYMEGLKGQRLKLVRSVLDRYPSEIEKNMDRLPKGIIHGDFNENNILVQLKPRKRTKPYFQWTACLI
;
A
#
# COMPACT_ATOMS: atom_id res chain seq x y z
N MET A 1 9.29 -8.72 -9.12
CA MET A 1 9.77 -7.38 -8.70
C MET A 1 10.41 -7.56 -7.34
N VAL A 2 11.64 -7.07 -7.16
CA VAL A 2 12.30 -7.15 -5.84
C VAL A 2 11.55 -6.22 -4.89
N SER A 3 10.93 -6.78 -3.86
CA SER A 3 10.35 -6.02 -2.75
C SER A 3 11.20 -6.26 -1.52
N PHE A 4 11.33 -5.22 -0.70
CA PHE A 4 12.18 -5.23 0.49
C PHE A 4 11.67 -6.23 1.55
N ASP A 5 10.35 -6.26 1.75
CA ASP A 5 9.70 -7.11 2.76
C ASP A 5 9.02 -8.35 2.17
N ASP A 6 8.47 -8.24 0.96
CA ASP A 6 7.57 -9.24 0.38
C ASP A 6 8.18 -9.81 -0.93
N GLN A 7 7.58 -10.88 -1.46
CA GLN A 7 7.90 -11.38 -2.80
C GLN A 7 6.72 -11.15 -3.74
N ASN A 8 6.96 -10.40 -4.82
CA ASN A 8 5.93 -10.00 -5.77
C ASN A 8 6.25 -10.55 -7.17
N PHE A 9 5.34 -11.36 -7.71
CA PHE A 9 5.46 -11.96 -9.04
C PHE A 9 4.37 -11.42 -9.96
N HIS A 10 4.78 -10.96 -11.15
CA HIS A 10 3.84 -10.66 -12.21
C HIS A 10 3.57 -11.96 -12.99
N ILE A 11 2.31 -12.37 -13.03
CA ILE A 11 1.87 -13.63 -13.63
C ILE A 11 0.95 -13.34 -14.80
N LYS A 12 1.21 -13.99 -15.93
CA LYS A 12 0.30 -14.05 -17.07
C LYS A 12 -0.43 -15.39 -17.01
N ALA A 13 -1.75 -15.34 -16.94
CA ALA A 13 -2.58 -16.53 -16.94
C ALA A 13 -2.78 -17.07 -18.37
N SER A 14 -2.88 -18.39 -18.50
CA SER A 14 -3.36 -19.05 -19.72
C SER A 14 -4.81 -18.67 -19.99
N LYS A 15 -5.22 -18.68 -21.27
CA LYS A 15 -6.61 -18.43 -21.68
C LYS A 15 -7.60 -19.43 -21.05
N GLU A 16 -7.14 -20.66 -20.83
CA GLU A 16 -7.89 -21.70 -20.15
C GLU A 16 -7.53 -21.71 -18.66
N HIS A 17 -8.53 -21.67 -17.78
CA HIS A 17 -8.35 -21.82 -16.35
C HIS A 17 -9.52 -22.56 -15.71
N LYS A 18 -9.28 -23.14 -14.53
CA LYS A 18 -10.30 -23.88 -13.75
C LYS A 18 -10.91 -23.08 -12.60
N ASN A 19 -10.47 -21.84 -12.38
CA ASN A 19 -10.96 -21.02 -11.28
C ASN A 19 -12.36 -20.46 -11.59
N PRO A 20 -13.42 -20.87 -10.84
CA PRO A 20 -14.80 -20.44 -11.12
C PRO A 20 -15.05 -18.97 -10.75
N TYR A 21 -14.17 -18.35 -9.97
CA TYR A 21 -14.30 -16.96 -9.54
C TYR A 21 -13.67 -15.95 -10.51
N ILE A 22 -13.05 -16.42 -11.59
CA ILE A 22 -12.50 -15.58 -12.65
C ILE A 22 -13.43 -15.72 -13.85
N SER A 23 -14.27 -14.72 -14.10
CA SER A 23 -15.14 -14.72 -15.29
C SER A 23 -14.41 -14.29 -16.55
N GLN A 24 -13.43 -13.40 -16.40
CA GLN A 24 -12.59 -12.89 -17.46
C GLN A 24 -11.17 -12.73 -16.94
N ILE A 25 -10.20 -13.21 -17.74
CA ILE A 25 -8.79 -13.03 -17.43
C ILE A 25 -8.44 -11.54 -17.53
N SER A 26 -7.77 -11.02 -16.49
CA SER A 26 -7.23 -9.67 -16.50
C SER A 26 -6.27 -9.51 -17.69
N ALA A 27 -6.55 -8.55 -18.57
CA ALA A 27 -5.75 -8.31 -19.78
C ALA A 27 -4.25 -8.11 -19.48
N ASN A 28 -3.97 -7.46 -18.34
CA ASN A 28 -2.60 -7.18 -17.93
C ASN A 28 -2.00 -8.28 -17.02
N GLY A 29 -2.76 -9.33 -16.71
CA GLY A 29 -2.35 -10.42 -15.82
C GLY A 29 -2.63 -10.10 -14.35
N TYR A 30 -1.86 -10.74 -13.48
CA TYR A 30 -2.05 -10.72 -12.03
C TYR A 30 -0.73 -10.48 -11.29
N THR A 31 -0.83 -9.98 -10.06
CA THR A 31 0.29 -9.89 -9.12
C THR A 31 0.07 -10.93 -8.02
N LEU A 32 0.92 -11.94 -7.96
CA LEU A 32 1.00 -12.83 -6.80
C LEU A 32 1.91 -12.16 -5.76
N LYS A 33 1.36 -11.89 -4.58
CA LYS A 33 2.11 -11.38 -3.44
C LYS A 33 2.24 -12.49 -2.39
N ILE A 34 3.47 -12.73 -1.96
CA ILE A 34 3.80 -13.55 -0.79
C ILE A 34 4.32 -12.59 0.28
N THR A 35 3.53 -12.38 1.32
CA THR A 35 3.87 -11.44 2.40
C THR A 35 4.69 -12.14 3.48
N ASN A 36 5.66 -11.42 4.05
CA ASN A 36 6.52 -11.95 5.11
C ASN A 36 5.73 -12.48 6.32
N THR A 37 6.38 -13.33 7.11
CA THR A 37 5.76 -14.02 8.24
C THR A 37 5.20 -13.08 9.29
N LEU A 38 5.89 -11.97 9.59
CA LEU A 38 5.48 -11.02 10.63
C LEU A 38 4.18 -10.28 10.25
N LYS A 39 4.09 -9.76 9.03
CA LYS A 39 2.86 -9.12 8.54
C LYS A 39 1.73 -10.13 8.32
N SER A 40 2.07 -11.39 8.05
CA SER A 40 1.11 -12.47 7.84
C SER A 40 0.47 -12.96 9.14
N SER A 41 1.15 -12.82 10.28
CA SER A 41 0.59 -13.16 11.60
C SER A 41 -0.33 -12.07 12.17
N LEU A 42 -0.45 -10.91 11.53
CA LEU A 42 -1.35 -9.84 11.98
C LEU A 42 -2.80 -10.19 11.62
N GLU A 43 -3.60 -10.45 12.66
CA GLU A 43 -5.01 -10.79 12.51
C GLU A 43 -5.80 -9.72 11.76
N GLY A 44 -6.69 -10.14 10.86
CA GLY A 44 -7.54 -9.26 10.06
C GLY A 44 -6.79 -8.34 9.08
N ASN A 45 -5.47 -8.46 8.97
CA ASN A 45 -4.67 -7.52 8.18
C ASN A 45 -5.05 -7.58 6.69
N PHE A 46 -5.07 -8.78 6.12
CA PHE A 46 -5.45 -9.00 4.73
C PHE A 46 -6.91 -8.67 4.47
N ASP A 47 -7.82 -9.07 5.35
CA ASP A 47 -9.26 -8.84 5.15
C ASP A 47 -9.60 -7.35 5.11
N SER A 48 -8.99 -6.56 5.99
CA SER A 48 -9.18 -5.11 5.98
C SER A 48 -8.59 -4.46 4.73
N MET A 49 -7.37 -4.84 4.33
CA MET A 49 -6.74 -4.34 3.10
C MET A 49 -7.56 -4.70 1.85
N HIS A 50 -8.06 -5.94 1.79
CA HIS A 50 -8.86 -6.42 0.67
C HIS A 50 -10.22 -5.73 0.62
N THR A 51 -10.83 -5.48 1.79
CA THR A 51 -12.07 -4.69 1.89
C THR A 51 -11.87 -3.29 1.32
N SER A 52 -10.77 -2.60 1.69
CA SER A 52 -10.45 -1.29 1.10
C SER A 52 -10.25 -1.36 -0.41
N MET A 53 -9.49 -2.33 -0.92
CA MET A 53 -9.24 -2.48 -2.36
C MET A 53 -10.54 -2.69 -3.14
N ILE A 54 -11.42 -3.55 -2.64
CA ILE A 54 -12.73 -3.81 -3.25
C ILE A 54 -13.63 -2.56 -3.18
N HIS A 55 -13.59 -1.82 -2.08
CA HIS A 55 -14.34 -0.56 -1.95
C HIS A 55 -13.87 0.50 -2.93
N LEU A 56 -12.55 0.70 -3.05
CA LEU A 56 -11.95 1.64 -4.00
C LEU A 56 -12.31 1.30 -5.45
N ASP A 57 -12.25 0.02 -5.82
CA ASP A 57 -12.67 -0.45 -7.15
C ASP A 57 -14.15 -0.14 -7.42
N LYS A 58 -15.04 -0.39 -6.45
CA LYS A 58 -16.46 -0.02 -6.55
C LYS A 58 -16.69 1.50 -6.69
N LYS A 59 -15.79 2.33 -6.14
CA LYS A 59 -15.79 3.79 -6.31
C LYS A 59 -15.19 4.23 -7.65
N GLY A 60 -14.81 3.29 -8.51
CA GLY A 60 -14.23 3.56 -9.84
C GLY A 60 -12.75 3.93 -9.79
N MET A 61 -12.08 3.76 -8.65
CA MET A 61 -10.64 3.93 -8.59
C MET A 61 -9.92 2.76 -9.24
N HIS A 62 -8.84 3.05 -9.96
CA HIS A 62 -8.00 2.00 -10.53
C HIS A 62 -6.99 1.54 -9.47
N THR A 63 -7.32 0.44 -8.81
CA THR A 63 -6.47 -0.20 -7.80
C THR A 63 -6.41 -1.71 -8.06
N PRO A 64 -5.36 -2.42 -7.60
CA PRO A 64 -5.36 -3.87 -7.58
C PRO A 64 -6.58 -4.40 -6.84
N VAL A 65 -7.22 -5.42 -7.39
CA VAL A 65 -8.40 -6.07 -6.82
C VAL A 65 -8.03 -7.50 -6.42
N PRO A 66 -8.32 -7.93 -5.18
CA PRO A 66 -8.10 -9.30 -4.75
C PRO A 66 -8.90 -10.31 -5.55
N VAL A 67 -8.25 -11.39 -5.98
CA VAL A 67 -8.84 -12.47 -6.75
C VAL A 67 -9.04 -13.67 -5.84
N LYS A 68 -10.25 -14.24 -5.85
CA LYS A 68 -10.55 -15.44 -5.06
C LYS A 68 -9.81 -16.66 -5.61
N ASN A 69 -9.26 -17.47 -4.70
CA ASN A 69 -8.69 -18.78 -4.99
C ASN A 69 -9.80 -19.82 -5.25
N LEU A 70 -9.44 -21.08 -5.50
CA LEU A 70 -10.39 -22.17 -5.75
C LEU A 70 -11.33 -22.46 -4.56
N GLY A 71 -10.92 -22.13 -3.33
CA GLY A 71 -11.74 -22.22 -2.11
C GLY A 71 -12.61 -20.99 -1.85
N GLY A 72 -12.60 -19.98 -2.73
CA GLY A 72 -13.39 -18.76 -2.60
C GLY A 72 -12.79 -17.70 -1.67
N GLN A 73 -11.60 -17.92 -1.14
CA GLN A 73 -10.89 -16.98 -0.26
C GLN A 73 -10.02 -16.03 -1.09
N THR A 74 -9.85 -14.79 -0.64
CA THR A 74 -9.01 -13.78 -1.32
C THR A 74 -7.53 -13.86 -0.95
N TRP A 75 -7.20 -14.61 0.09
CA TRP A 75 -5.85 -14.95 0.52
C TRP A 75 -5.86 -16.27 1.30
N THR A 76 -4.70 -16.91 1.41
CA THR A 76 -4.49 -18.07 2.30
C THR A 76 -3.15 -17.98 2.99
N LEU A 77 -2.99 -18.74 4.07
CA LEU A 77 -1.75 -18.83 4.82
C LEU A 77 -1.03 -20.13 4.42
N GLU A 78 0.11 -20.00 3.75
CA GLU A 78 0.81 -21.11 3.11
C GLU A 78 2.23 -21.28 3.67
N ARG A 79 2.73 -22.51 3.64
CA ARG A 79 4.15 -22.79 3.91
C ARG A 79 4.97 -22.49 2.65
N VAL A 80 5.90 -21.56 2.75
CA VAL A 80 6.78 -21.16 1.63
C VAL A 80 8.24 -21.46 2.00
N PRO A 81 9.02 -22.11 1.12
CA PRO A 81 10.46 -22.32 1.35
C PRO A 81 11.18 -20.97 1.44
N LEU A 82 11.89 -20.69 2.54
CA LEU A 82 12.65 -19.46 2.72
C LEU A 82 14.13 -19.70 2.39
N LEU A 83 14.74 -18.82 1.61
CA LEU A 83 16.13 -18.98 1.15
C LEU A 83 17.18 -18.68 2.25
N ASN A 84 16.78 -17.98 3.32
CA ASN A 84 17.64 -17.57 4.43
C ASN A 84 16.99 -17.98 5.76
N GLU A 85 16.81 -19.28 5.97
CA GLU A 85 16.31 -19.78 7.25
C GLU A 85 17.31 -19.43 8.36
N ASP A 86 16.88 -18.61 9.32
CA ASP A 86 17.48 -18.70 10.65
C ASP A 86 16.88 -19.96 11.29
N GLU A 87 17.62 -21.07 11.15
CA GLU A 87 17.26 -22.40 11.67
C GLU A 87 16.92 -22.35 13.18
N ASN A 88 17.32 -21.29 13.88
CA ASN A 88 17.11 -21.12 15.31
C ASN A 88 15.71 -20.61 15.69
N VAL A 89 14.84 -20.24 14.74
CA VAL A 89 13.49 -19.75 15.07
C VAL A 89 12.46 -20.87 14.93
N PRO A 90 11.90 -21.39 16.04
CA PRO A 90 10.96 -22.51 16.02
C PRO A 90 9.62 -22.13 15.35
N GLY A 91 8.97 -23.13 14.75
CA GLY A 91 7.59 -23.04 14.23
C GLY A 91 7.48 -22.94 12.71
N PRO A 92 6.30 -23.22 12.14
CA PRO A 92 6.08 -23.15 10.70
C PRO A 92 6.18 -21.69 10.22
N LYS A 93 7.05 -21.44 9.24
CA LYS A 93 7.14 -20.15 8.55
C LYS A 93 5.99 -20.04 7.56
N LEU A 94 4.91 -19.44 8.04
CA LEU A 94 3.68 -19.27 7.29
C LEU A 94 3.61 -17.87 6.69
N CYS A 95 3.38 -17.81 5.39
CA CYS A 95 3.31 -16.57 4.62
C CYS A 95 1.91 -16.42 4.04
N GLY A 96 1.36 -15.21 4.12
CA GLY A 96 0.11 -14.86 3.46
C GLY A 96 0.32 -14.79 1.96
N VAL A 97 -0.39 -15.63 1.22
CA VAL A 97 -0.36 -15.70 -0.24
C VAL A 97 -1.66 -15.14 -0.79
N ARG A 98 -1.56 -14.18 -1.70
CA ARG A 98 -2.71 -13.55 -2.35
C ARG A 98 -2.44 -13.24 -3.82
N LEU A 99 -3.52 -13.27 -4.61
CA LEU A 99 -3.49 -12.89 -6.02
C LEU A 99 -4.29 -11.60 -6.19
N LEU A 100 -3.71 -10.60 -6.84
CA LEU A 100 -4.34 -9.33 -7.15
C LEU A 100 -4.39 -9.11 -8.67
N THR A 101 -5.33 -8.34 -9.19
CA THR A 101 -5.27 -7.86 -10.57
C THR A 101 -4.02 -7.01 -10.79
N TYR A 102 -3.34 -7.18 -11.92
CA TYR A 102 -2.16 -6.39 -12.26
C TYR A 102 -2.56 -5.05 -12.89
N ILE A 103 -1.99 -3.97 -12.35
CA ILE A 103 -2.13 -2.63 -12.93
C ILE A 103 -0.92 -2.35 -13.81
N SER A 104 -1.16 -2.11 -15.10
CA SER A 104 -0.11 -1.70 -16.03
C SER A 104 0.23 -0.22 -15.87
N GLY A 105 1.51 0.08 -15.87
CA GLY A 105 2.04 1.44 -15.84
C GLY A 105 3.50 1.44 -15.45
N VAL A 106 4.04 2.63 -15.26
CA VAL A 106 5.38 2.85 -14.71
C VAL A 106 5.28 3.70 -13.45
N PRO A 107 6.12 3.51 -12.43
CA PRO A 107 6.09 4.34 -11.23
C PRO A 107 6.37 5.81 -11.54
N VAL A 108 5.73 6.73 -10.82
CA VAL A 108 6.00 8.17 -10.92
C VAL A 108 7.47 8.49 -10.70
N SER A 109 8.16 7.75 -9.83
CA SER A 109 9.60 7.90 -9.54
C SER A 109 10.50 7.75 -10.77
N THR A 110 10.00 7.12 -11.84
CA THR A 110 10.74 6.92 -13.09
C THR A 110 10.49 8.03 -14.12
N GLN A 111 9.67 9.03 -13.78
CA GLN A 111 9.23 10.08 -14.68
C GLN A 111 9.82 11.44 -14.31
N GLU A 112 9.90 12.34 -15.29
CA GLU A 112 10.22 13.74 -15.02
C GLU A 112 9.04 14.44 -14.34
N TYR A 113 9.31 15.18 -13.27
CA TYR A 113 8.28 15.89 -12.51
C TYR A 113 7.87 17.17 -13.24
N THR A 114 6.72 17.10 -13.90
CA THR A 114 6.06 18.25 -14.53
C THR A 114 4.94 18.79 -13.64
N LYS A 115 4.56 20.05 -13.82
CA LYS A 115 3.43 20.66 -13.10
C LYS A 115 2.13 19.85 -13.26
N ASP A 116 1.88 19.35 -14.46
CA ASP A 116 0.68 18.55 -14.77
C ASP A 116 0.69 17.19 -14.06
N LEU A 117 1.86 16.53 -13.99
CA LEU A 117 2.01 15.28 -13.27
C LEU A 117 1.76 15.47 -11.76
N LEU A 118 2.38 16.50 -11.16
CA LEU A 118 2.20 16.80 -9.74
C LEU A 118 0.74 17.17 -9.42
N PHE A 119 0.07 17.93 -10.28
CA PHE A 119 -1.34 18.25 -10.13
C PHE A 119 -2.22 17.01 -10.17
N GLN A 120 -2.01 16.12 -11.15
CA GLN A 120 -2.79 14.89 -11.27
C GLN A 120 -2.50 13.89 -10.14
N TRP A 121 -1.27 13.87 -9.63
CA TRP A 121 -0.91 13.07 -8.46
C TRP A 121 -1.65 13.57 -7.20
N GLY A 122 -1.70 14.88 -6.97
CA GLY A 122 -2.51 15.48 -5.91
C GLY A 122 -4.02 15.22 -6.08
N LEU A 123 -4.53 15.30 -7.32
CA LEU A 123 -5.92 14.99 -7.63
C LEU A 123 -6.27 13.52 -7.34
N LEU A 124 -5.34 12.58 -7.59
CA LEU A 124 -5.53 11.18 -7.21
C LEU A 124 -5.67 11.05 -5.69
N LEU A 125 -4.81 11.72 -4.92
CA LEU A 125 -4.88 11.66 -3.45
C LEU A 125 -6.21 12.21 -2.94
N ALA A 126 -6.69 13.31 -3.52
CA ALA A 126 -8.00 13.87 -3.19
C ALA A 126 -9.13 12.87 -3.48
N LYS A 127 -9.12 12.25 -4.67
CA LYS A 127 -10.09 11.21 -5.05
C LYS A 127 -10.05 10.01 -4.10
N PHE A 128 -8.86 9.59 -3.68
CA PHE A 128 -8.72 8.53 -2.68
C PHE A 128 -9.41 8.90 -1.37
N HIS A 129 -9.14 10.10 -0.83
CA HIS A 129 -9.77 10.53 0.42
C HIS A 129 -11.30 10.57 0.30
N TYR A 130 -11.85 11.11 -0.79
CA TYR A 130 -13.29 11.07 -1.04
C TYR A 130 -13.83 9.64 -1.16
N ALA A 131 -13.11 8.74 -1.80
CA ALA A 131 -13.55 7.36 -1.99
C ALA A 131 -13.59 6.56 -0.67
N VAL A 132 -12.79 6.91 0.35
CA VAL A 132 -12.73 6.21 1.62
C VAL A 132 -13.52 6.87 2.75
N GLU A 133 -14.21 7.99 2.50
CA GLU A 133 -15.02 8.67 3.52
C GLU A 133 -16.11 7.76 4.11
N ASP A 134 -16.73 6.93 3.26
CA ASP A 134 -17.79 5.98 3.62
C ASP A 134 -17.32 4.52 3.70
N LEU A 135 -16.00 4.29 3.74
CA LEU A 135 -15.44 2.96 3.96
C LEU A 135 -15.72 2.52 5.40
N ASP A 136 -16.20 1.29 5.57
CA ASP A 136 -16.37 0.65 6.88
C ASP A 136 -15.02 0.57 7.62
N ARG A 137 -15.00 1.12 8.84
CA ARG A 137 -13.81 1.29 9.66
C ARG A 137 -13.57 0.14 10.62
N GLN A 138 -14.50 -0.81 10.77
CA GLN A 138 -14.41 -1.87 11.78
C GLN A 138 -13.08 -2.67 11.71
N GLY A 139 -12.57 -2.94 10.50
CA GLY A 139 -11.28 -3.61 10.30
C GLY A 139 -10.03 -2.76 10.62
N PHE A 140 -10.21 -1.46 10.84
CA PHE A 140 -9.14 -0.48 11.06
C PHE A 140 -9.11 0.06 12.50
N GLU A 141 -10.22 0.02 13.23
CA GLU A 141 -10.35 0.61 14.57
C GLU A 141 -9.34 0.08 15.59
N ASN A 142 -9.03 -1.22 15.53
CA ASN A 142 -8.10 -1.86 16.47
C ASN A 142 -6.66 -1.96 15.94
N LYS A 143 -6.37 -1.37 14.77
CA LYS A 143 -5.02 -1.40 14.19
C LYS A 143 -4.20 -0.24 14.73
N SER A 144 -3.25 -0.53 15.59
CA SER A 144 -2.21 0.44 15.96
C SER A 144 -1.18 0.55 14.82
N VAL A 145 -1.08 1.73 14.22
CA VAL A 145 -0.06 2.04 13.21
C VAL A 145 0.91 3.03 13.84
N PHE A 146 2.12 2.54 14.16
CA PHE A 146 3.16 3.34 14.82
C PHE A 146 3.50 4.63 14.07
N TRP A 147 3.37 4.65 12.75
CA TRP A 147 3.65 5.82 11.91
C TRP A 147 2.44 6.75 11.80
N ASN A 148 1.98 7.29 12.93
CA ASN A 148 0.96 8.33 12.97
C ASN A 148 1.36 9.47 13.92
N LEU A 149 0.61 10.57 13.90
CA LEU A 149 0.90 11.73 14.76
C LEU A 149 0.83 11.36 16.25
N GLU A 150 -0.13 10.54 16.67
CA GLU A 150 -0.34 10.17 18.07
C GLU A 150 0.88 9.46 18.69
N HIS A 151 1.67 8.72 17.91
CA HIS A 151 2.86 7.99 18.36
C HIS A 151 4.19 8.78 18.27
N ILE A 152 4.20 10.03 17.79
CA ILE A 152 5.42 10.84 17.66
C ILE A 152 6.24 10.96 18.96
N PRO A 153 5.63 11.14 20.17
CA PRO A 153 6.39 11.18 21.42
C PRO A 153 7.21 9.92 21.71
N GLU A 154 6.78 8.76 21.21
CA GLU A 154 7.47 7.49 21.42
C GLU A 154 8.81 7.43 20.71
N LEU A 155 9.07 8.29 19.72
CA LEU A 155 10.37 8.37 19.05
C LEU A 155 11.52 8.64 20.02
N ARG A 156 11.23 9.14 21.24
CA ARG A 156 12.22 9.31 22.31
C ARG A 156 12.98 8.02 22.63
N LYS A 157 12.35 6.86 22.51
CA LYS A 157 12.98 5.55 22.76
C LYS A 157 13.99 5.12 21.69
N TYR A 158 13.99 5.77 20.53
CA TYR A 158 14.86 5.44 19.39
C TYR A 158 15.99 6.46 19.18
N MET A 159 16.26 7.32 20.17
CA MET A 159 17.20 8.43 20.01
C MET A 159 18.69 8.06 20.19
N GLU A 160 18.99 6.85 20.68
CA GLU A 160 20.35 6.43 21.04
C GLU A 160 21.35 6.50 19.86
N GLY A 161 20.87 6.31 18.62
CA GLY A 161 21.69 6.41 17.42
C GLY A 161 22.00 7.85 16.94
N LEU A 162 21.35 8.87 17.51
CA LEU A 162 21.48 10.26 17.05
C LEU A 162 22.59 11.00 17.80
N LYS A 163 23.39 11.77 17.06
CA LYS A 163 24.53 12.53 17.61
C LYS A 163 24.52 13.99 17.17
N GLY A 164 25.18 14.83 17.95
CA GLY A 164 25.45 16.24 17.62
C GLY A 164 24.20 17.02 17.24
N GLN A 165 24.26 17.70 16.09
CA GLN A 165 23.19 18.58 15.63
C GLN A 165 21.88 17.84 15.33
N ARG A 166 21.94 16.59 14.85
CA ARG A 166 20.74 15.79 14.54
C ARG A 166 19.94 15.48 15.80
N LEU A 167 20.64 15.09 16.89
CA LEU A 167 20.02 14.84 18.18
C LEU A 167 19.33 16.11 18.73
N LYS A 168 20.01 17.25 18.65
CA LYS A 168 19.46 18.54 19.09
C LYS A 168 18.21 18.93 18.30
N LEU A 169 18.23 18.74 16.99
CA LEU A 169 17.08 19.04 16.12
C LEU A 169 15.87 18.14 16.42
N VAL A 170 16.09 16.83 16.55
CA VAL A 170 14.98 15.91 16.86
C VAL A 170 14.41 16.21 18.25
N ARG A 171 15.26 16.47 19.25
CA ARG A 171 14.82 16.91 20.59
C ARG A 171 13.96 18.17 20.52
N SER A 172 14.41 19.20 19.80
CA SER A 172 13.68 20.46 19.75
C SER A 172 12.30 20.34 19.10
N VAL A 173 12.10 19.39 18.19
CA VAL A 173 10.77 19.07 17.65
C VAL A 173 9.94 18.33 18.70
N LEU A 174 10.49 17.28 19.32
CA LEU A 174 9.79 16.48 20.32
C LEU A 174 9.40 17.28 21.57
N ASP A 175 10.19 18.27 21.95
CA ASP A 175 9.93 19.11 23.12
C ASP A 175 8.82 20.15 22.87
N ARG A 176 8.61 20.55 21.61
CA ARG A 176 7.52 21.45 21.19
C ARG A 176 6.24 20.70 20.84
N TYR A 177 6.33 19.39 20.58
CA TYR A 177 5.20 18.56 20.18
C TYR A 177 3.97 18.67 21.10
N PRO A 178 4.10 18.63 22.45
CA PRO A 178 2.93 18.72 23.33
C PRO A 178 2.16 20.04 23.21
N SER A 179 2.88 21.16 23.10
CA SER A 179 2.27 22.50 23.08
C SER A 179 1.77 22.90 21.69
N GLU A 180 2.45 22.48 20.63
CA GLU A 180 2.13 22.86 19.25
C GLU A 180 1.14 21.88 18.59
N ILE A 181 1.27 20.57 18.83
CA ILE A 181 0.51 19.53 18.12
C ILE A 181 -0.48 18.82 19.04
N GLU A 182 -0.02 18.22 20.14
CA GLU A 182 -0.85 17.37 21.01
C GLU A 182 -2.06 18.12 21.56
N LYS A 183 -1.86 19.37 22.01
CA LYS A 183 -2.94 20.27 22.46
C LYS A 183 -4.06 20.48 21.43
N ASN A 184 -3.76 20.34 20.14
CA ASN A 184 -4.71 20.56 19.05
C ASN A 184 -5.16 19.25 18.39
N MET A 185 -4.75 18.08 18.89
CA MET A 185 -4.97 16.78 18.25
C MET A 185 -6.44 16.50 17.94
N ASP A 186 -7.34 16.82 18.89
CA ASP A 186 -8.78 16.60 18.75
C ASP A 186 -9.44 17.49 17.69
N ARG A 187 -8.75 18.55 17.25
CA ARG A 187 -9.22 19.47 16.21
C ARG A 187 -8.73 19.08 14.82
N LEU A 188 -7.79 18.13 14.73
CA LEU A 188 -7.25 17.70 13.46
C LEU A 188 -8.22 16.73 12.77
N PRO A 189 -8.39 16.83 11.44
CA PRO A 189 -9.22 15.87 10.72
C PRO A 189 -8.61 14.47 10.84
N LYS A 190 -9.46 13.50 11.20
CA LYS A 190 -9.10 12.07 11.24
C LYS A 190 -9.77 11.35 10.08
N GLY A 191 -9.03 10.49 9.40
CA GLY A 191 -9.53 9.74 8.25
C GLY A 191 -8.61 8.59 7.88
N ILE A 192 -9.12 7.70 7.04
CA ILE A 192 -8.32 6.61 6.46
C ILE A 192 -7.37 7.24 5.43
N ILE A 193 -6.09 6.92 5.57
CA ILE A 193 -5.05 7.30 4.63
C ILE A 193 -4.44 6.05 3.98
N HIS A 194 -3.81 6.20 2.82
CA HIS A 194 -3.11 5.10 2.16
C HIS A 194 -1.95 4.56 3.02
N GLY A 195 -1.32 5.41 3.84
CA GLY A 195 -0.20 5.05 4.71
C GLY A 195 1.17 5.02 4.02
N ASP A 196 1.21 4.86 2.69
CA ASP A 196 2.48 4.86 1.92
C ASP A 196 2.30 5.47 0.51
N PHE A 197 1.68 6.65 0.42
CA PHE A 197 1.38 7.32 -0.85
C PHE A 197 2.62 8.06 -1.40
N ASN A 198 3.56 7.31 -1.97
CA ASN A 198 4.82 7.84 -2.52
C ASN A 198 4.98 7.56 -4.02
N GLU A 199 5.99 8.15 -4.65
CA GLU A 199 6.26 8.09 -6.10
C GLU A 199 6.50 6.68 -6.65
N ASN A 200 6.85 5.71 -5.80
CA ASN A 200 7.03 4.31 -6.20
C ASN A 200 5.73 3.52 -6.17
N ASN A 201 4.75 3.95 -5.37
CA ASN A 201 3.46 3.27 -5.20
C ASN A 201 2.33 3.88 -6.06
N ILE A 202 2.69 4.79 -6.96
CA ILE A 202 1.76 5.41 -7.89
C ILE A 202 2.22 5.12 -9.29
N LEU A 203 1.36 4.43 -10.04
CA LEU A 203 1.62 4.11 -11.43
C LEU A 203 0.99 5.14 -12.35
N VAL A 204 1.69 5.45 -13.44
CA VAL A 204 1.17 6.25 -14.54
C VAL A 204 1.17 5.45 -15.84
N GLN A 205 0.16 5.69 -16.66
CA GLN A 205 0.09 5.16 -18.02
C GLN A 205 0.70 6.15 -19.00
N LEU A 206 1.67 5.69 -19.79
CA LEU A 206 2.25 6.47 -20.87
C LEU A 206 1.38 6.32 -22.12
N LYS A 207 0.73 7.39 -22.58
CA LYS A 207 0.06 7.39 -23.88
C LYS A 207 1.09 7.62 -25.00
N PRO A 208 1.10 6.82 -26.08
CA PRO A 208 1.96 7.10 -27.22
C PRO A 208 1.58 8.41 -27.92
N ARG A 209 2.60 9.19 -28.34
CA ARG A 209 2.48 10.55 -28.92
C ARG A 209 1.53 10.60 -30.12
N LYS A 210 0.56 11.53 -30.09
CA LYS A 210 0.23 12.33 -31.28
C LYS A 210 0.96 13.66 -31.16
N ARG A 211 1.67 14.06 -32.22
CA ARG A 211 2.54 15.25 -32.25
C ARG A 211 1.77 16.51 -31.79
N THR A 212 2.54 17.43 -31.23
CA THR A 212 2.25 18.82 -30.80
C THR A 212 1.61 18.99 -29.41
N LYS A 213 2.49 19.32 -28.45
CA LYS A 213 2.27 19.73 -27.04
C LYS A 213 2.00 18.57 -26.04
N PRO A 214 2.67 18.56 -24.87
CA PRO A 214 2.42 17.57 -23.84
C PRO A 214 1.02 17.81 -23.27
N TYR A 215 0.14 16.85 -23.50
CA TYR A 215 -1.08 16.70 -22.73
C TYR A 215 -1.07 15.28 -22.18
N PHE A 216 -0.88 15.17 -20.88
CA PHE A 216 -0.90 13.89 -20.20
C PHE A 216 -2.28 13.65 -19.62
N GLN A 217 -2.95 12.61 -20.08
CA GLN A 217 -4.12 12.08 -19.41
C GLN A 217 -3.63 10.92 -18.54
N TRP A 218 -3.28 11.21 -17.30
CA TRP A 218 -2.83 10.21 -16.35
C TRP A 218 -4.05 9.54 -15.72
N THR A 219 -4.11 8.21 -15.77
CA THR A 219 -4.87 7.46 -14.77
C THR A 219 -3.85 6.98 -13.76
N ALA A 220 -3.85 7.62 -12.59
CA ALA A 220 -2.97 7.24 -11.51
C ALA A 220 -3.63 6.13 -10.69
N CYS A 221 -2.86 5.12 -10.32
CA CYS A 221 -3.35 3.93 -9.62
C CYS A 221 -2.54 3.69 -8.35
N LEU A 222 -3.22 3.28 -7.28
CA LEU A 222 -2.59 2.88 -5.99
C LEU A 222 -2.16 1.41 -6.09
N ILE A 223 -0.98 1.01 -5.61
CA ILE A 223 -0.46 -0.38 -5.69
C ILE A 223 0.09 -0.95 -4.37
#